data_AF-A0A4Y9IQA3-F1
#
_entry.id   AF-A0A4Y9IQA3-F1
#
_cell.length_a   1.000
_cell.length_b   1.000
_cell.length_c   1.000
_cell.angle_alpha   90.00
_cell.angle_beta   90.00
_cell.angle_gamma   90.00
#
_symmetry.space_group_name_H-M   'P 1'
#
loop_
_entity.id
_entity.type
_entity.pdbx_description
1 polymer ?
#
loop_
_entity_poly.entity_id
_entity_poly.type
_entity_poly.pdbx_seq_one_letter_code
_entity_poly.pdbx_strand_id
1 'polypeptide(L)'
;MSLRYSVIGDNTPENREWLEKVGYGLVVNSELDKYICVFHDSSYAVGGNFIPDYFYHKAISCIGNPHLFRSVTAMRDDSDYMQWFTDGNIRVCRNQSDFRYEVSIPSNIVKDVHKATLSELQEHFQRV
;
A
#
# COMPACT_ATOMS: atom_id res chain seq x y z
N MET A 1 4.93 -14.61 6.25
CA MET A 1 3.97 -13.49 6.41
C MET A 1 4.09 -12.64 5.16
N SER A 2 2.97 -12.24 4.56
CA SER A 2 3.02 -11.72 3.19
C SER A 2 1.99 -10.65 2.88
N LEU A 3 2.40 -9.70 2.05
CA LEU A 3 1.51 -8.84 1.30
C LEU A 3 0.54 -9.69 0.47
N ARG A 4 -0.71 -9.24 0.33
CA ARG A 4 -1.72 -10.00 -0.43
C ARG A 4 -1.57 -9.91 -1.94
N TYR A 5 -0.95 -8.84 -2.47
CA TYR A 5 -0.85 -8.56 -3.90
C TYR A 5 0.55 -8.08 -4.29
N SER A 6 1.07 -8.45 -5.45
CA SER A 6 2.26 -7.76 -5.98
C SER A 6 1.86 -6.35 -6.44
N VAL A 7 2.73 -5.36 -6.25
CA VAL A 7 2.41 -3.94 -6.51
C VAL A 7 3.55 -3.26 -7.29
N ILE A 8 3.20 -2.43 -8.27
CA ILE A 8 4.15 -1.56 -8.97
C ILE A 8 3.84 -0.10 -8.63
N GLY A 9 4.86 0.69 -8.33
CA GLY A 9 4.75 2.14 -8.09
C GLY A 9 5.93 2.93 -8.63
N ASP A 10 5.84 4.26 -8.55
CA ASP A 10 6.93 5.15 -8.94
C ASP A 10 8.11 5.04 -7.98
N ASN A 11 9.33 5.04 -8.53
CA ASN A 11 10.56 5.00 -7.75
C ASN A 11 10.93 6.36 -7.14
N THR A 12 10.15 6.82 -6.17
CA THR A 12 10.47 8.02 -5.39
C THR A 12 11.15 7.66 -4.07
N PRO A 13 12.01 8.53 -3.50
CA PRO A 13 12.58 8.34 -2.16
C PRO A 13 11.52 8.06 -1.10
N GLU A 14 10.39 8.77 -1.13
CA GLU A 14 9.32 8.66 -0.14
C GLU A 14 8.60 7.30 -0.21
N ASN A 15 8.51 6.69 -1.40
CA ASN A 15 7.96 5.35 -1.55
C ASN A 15 8.92 4.27 -1.04
N ARG A 16 10.23 4.47 -1.15
CA ARG A 16 11.22 3.55 -0.58
C ARG A 16 11.26 3.63 0.95
N GLU A 17 11.33 4.84 1.50
CA GLU A 17 11.27 5.08 2.95
C GLU A 17 9.97 4.51 3.55
N TRP A 18 8.85 4.65 2.84
CA TRP A 18 7.59 4.03 3.23
C TRP A 18 7.71 2.51 3.37
N LEU A 19 8.25 1.84 2.35
CA LEU A 19 8.39 0.38 2.34
C LEU A 19 9.27 -0.11 3.50
N GLU A 20 10.39 0.55 3.75
CA GLU A 20 11.25 0.25 4.89
C GLU A 20 10.48 0.41 6.21
N LYS A 21 9.70 1.49 6.35
CA LYS A 21 8.89 1.78 7.53
C LYS A 21 7.80 0.75 7.79
N VAL A 22 7.16 0.23 6.76
CA VAL A 22 6.13 -0.83 6.87
C VAL A 22 6.72 -2.25 6.84
N GLY A 23 8.06 -2.36 6.87
CA GLY A 23 8.76 -3.62 7.10
C GLY A 23 9.09 -4.43 5.85
N TYR A 24 9.34 -3.77 4.71
CA TYR A 24 9.85 -4.42 3.51
C TYR A 24 11.36 -4.24 3.36
N GLY A 25 12.02 -5.28 2.85
CA GLY A 25 13.46 -5.28 2.56
C GLY A 25 13.76 -5.11 1.08
N LEU A 26 14.77 -4.31 0.76
CA LEU A 26 15.30 -4.15 -0.60
C LEU A 26 16.08 -5.40 -1.02
N VAL A 27 15.75 -5.98 -2.18
CA VAL A 27 16.48 -7.16 -2.73
C VAL A 27 17.27 -6.85 -3.99
N VAL A 28 16.84 -5.87 -4.78
CA VAL A 28 17.51 -5.44 -6.02
C VAL A 28 17.41 -3.93 -6.14
N ASN A 29 18.53 -3.28 -6.44
CA ASN A 29 18.62 -1.85 -6.68
C ASN A 29 19.42 -1.60 -7.97
N SER A 30 18.84 -0.88 -8.93
CA SER A 30 19.39 -0.77 -10.28
C SER A 30 19.37 0.67 -10.76
N GLU A 31 20.40 1.46 -10.48
CA GLU A 31 20.51 2.94 -10.67
C GLU A 31 19.85 3.66 -11.89
N LEU A 32 19.37 2.96 -12.92
CA LEU A 32 18.59 3.41 -14.08
C LEU A 32 17.05 3.47 -13.83
N ASP A 33 16.62 3.65 -12.58
CA ASP A 33 15.31 3.23 -12.08
C ASP A 33 14.12 4.18 -12.30
N LYS A 34 13.01 3.62 -12.79
CA LYS A 34 11.70 4.30 -12.86
C LYS A 34 10.67 3.74 -11.88
N TYR A 35 10.76 2.46 -11.56
CA TYR A 35 9.67 1.74 -10.88
C TYR A 35 10.17 0.93 -9.69
N ILE A 36 9.28 0.76 -8.72
CA ILE A 36 9.43 -0.16 -7.60
C ILE A 36 8.42 -1.30 -7.79
N CYS A 37 8.86 -2.54 -7.59
CA CYS A 37 7.99 -3.71 -7.48
C CYS A 37 8.07 -4.30 -6.08
N VAL A 38 6.91 -4.51 -5.47
CA VAL A 38 6.77 -5.09 -4.14
C VAL A 38 6.22 -6.50 -4.28
N PHE A 39 6.86 -7.44 -3.57
CA PHE A 39 6.53 -8.85 -3.59
C PHE A 39 5.81 -9.29 -2.32
N HIS A 40 5.19 -10.45 -2.41
CA HIS A 40 4.42 -11.03 -1.31
C HIS A 40 5.30 -11.32 -0.09
N ASP A 41 6.55 -11.70 -0.25
CA ASP A 41 7.47 -12.11 0.82
C ASP A 41 8.06 -10.94 1.64
N SER A 42 7.42 -9.77 1.61
CA SER A 42 7.91 -8.54 2.25
C SER A 42 9.24 -8.05 1.67
N SER A 43 9.52 -8.34 0.39
CA SER A 43 10.65 -7.78 -0.33
C SER A 43 10.21 -6.79 -1.42
N TYR A 44 11.12 -5.92 -1.86
CA TYR A 44 10.91 -5.08 -3.03
C TYR A 44 12.17 -4.92 -3.87
N ALA A 45 11.97 -4.72 -5.16
CA ALA A 45 13.01 -4.45 -6.15
C ALA A 45 12.78 -3.08 -6.79
N VAL A 46 13.87 -2.43 -7.14
CA VAL A 46 13.87 -1.21 -7.94
C VAL A 46 14.45 -1.54 -9.32
N GLY A 47 13.76 -1.10 -10.37
CA GLY A 47 14.14 -1.37 -11.75
C GLY A 47 13.58 -0.37 -12.76
N GLY A 48 14.16 -0.38 -13.96
CA GLY A 48 13.62 0.27 -15.15
C GLY A 48 12.44 -0.50 -15.77
N ASN A 49 12.31 -0.45 -17.10
CA ASN A 49 11.17 -1.04 -17.83
C ASN A 49 11.05 -2.58 -17.74
N PHE A 50 12.13 -3.28 -17.36
CA PHE A 50 12.11 -4.74 -17.19
C PHE A 50 11.11 -5.20 -16.11
N ILE A 51 10.93 -4.41 -15.04
CA ILE A 51 10.01 -4.73 -13.96
C ILE A 51 8.54 -4.69 -14.45
N PRO A 52 8.06 -3.58 -15.05
CA PRO A 52 6.76 -3.55 -15.70
C PRO A 52 6.58 -4.72 -16.65
N ASP A 53 7.42 -4.93 -17.66
CA ASP A 53 7.16 -5.92 -18.71
C ASP A 53 6.97 -7.36 -18.18
N TYR A 54 7.67 -7.72 -17.09
CA TYR A 54 7.54 -9.05 -16.50
C TYR A 54 6.35 -9.20 -15.53
N PHE A 55 5.95 -8.12 -14.86
CA PHE A 55 4.96 -8.15 -13.78
C PHE A 55 3.66 -7.39 -14.07
N TYR A 56 3.56 -6.62 -15.16
CA TYR A 56 2.43 -5.71 -15.44
C TYR A 56 1.08 -6.42 -15.45
N HIS A 57 1.04 -7.66 -15.92
CA HIS A 57 -0.19 -8.44 -16.01
C HIS A 57 -0.60 -9.11 -14.69
N LYS A 58 0.26 -9.08 -13.67
CA LYS A 58 0.04 -9.79 -12.39
C LYS A 58 0.07 -8.87 -11.17
N ALA A 59 0.70 -7.70 -11.29
CA ALA A 59 0.82 -6.73 -10.22
C ALA A 59 -0.24 -5.64 -10.33
N ILE A 60 -0.62 -5.09 -9.18
CA ILE A 60 -1.46 -3.90 -9.09
C ILE A 60 -0.61 -2.69 -9.46
N SER A 61 -0.98 -2.02 -10.57
CA SER A 61 -0.32 -0.77 -10.96
C SER A 61 -0.84 0.38 -10.10
N CYS A 62 0.06 0.99 -9.33
CA CYS A 62 -0.15 2.22 -8.56
C CYS A 62 0.72 3.38 -9.10
N ILE A 63 1.22 3.26 -10.33
CA ILE A 63 2.01 4.30 -11.01
C ILE A 63 1.16 5.58 -11.11
N GLY A 64 1.72 6.71 -10.71
CA GLY A 64 1.03 8.00 -10.61
C GLY A 64 0.12 8.13 -9.38
N ASN A 65 0.05 7.13 -8.52
CA ASN A 65 -0.81 7.13 -7.33
C ASN A 65 -0.08 6.64 -6.07
N PRO A 66 0.76 7.48 -5.44
CA PRO A 66 1.52 7.09 -4.25
C PRO A 66 0.63 6.78 -3.04
N HIS A 67 -0.58 7.33 -2.96
CA HIS A 67 -1.51 7.04 -1.87
C HIS A 67 -2.08 5.62 -1.97
N LEU A 68 -2.48 5.20 -3.18
CA LEU A 68 -2.88 3.82 -3.44
C LEU A 68 -1.71 2.86 -3.21
N PHE A 69 -0.51 3.20 -3.68
CA PHE A 69 0.70 2.40 -3.47
C PHE A 69 0.93 2.10 -1.98
N ARG A 70 0.92 3.14 -1.15
CA ARG A 70 1.10 3.00 0.30
C ARG A 70 0.00 2.17 0.94
N SER A 71 -1.24 2.42 0.54
CA SER A 71 -2.40 1.74 1.11
C SER A 71 -2.44 0.25 0.79
N VAL A 72 -2.11 -0.14 -0.45
CA VAL A 72 -2.05 -1.55 -0.84
C VAL A 72 -0.86 -2.25 -0.18
N THR A 73 0.30 -1.60 -0.09
CA THR A 73 1.49 -2.20 0.56
C THR A 73 1.36 -2.33 2.09
N ALA A 74 0.44 -1.59 2.71
CA ALA A 74 0.04 -1.77 4.11
C ALA A 74 -0.90 -2.98 4.34
N MET A 75 -1.49 -3.56 3.27
CA MET A 75 -2.39 -4.74 3.34
C MET A 75 -1.66 -6.03 3.70
N ARG A 76 -1.22 -6.09 4.95
CA ARG A 76 -0.48 -7.20 5.53
C ARG A 76 -1.33 -7.98 6.52
N ASP A 77 -1.08 -9.28 6.59
CA ASP A 77 -1.77 -10.16 7.53
C ASP A 77 -1.13 -10.14 8.93
N ASP A 78 0.13 -9.70 9.05
CA ASP A 78 0.90 -9.70 10.30
C ASP A 78 0.90 -8.36 11.05
N SER A 79 0.42 -7.30 10.41
CA SER A 79 0.40 -5.95 10.96
C SER A 79 -0.78 -5.17 10.44
N ASP A 80 -1.43 -4.44 11.32
CA ASP A 80 -2.42 -3.43 10.93
C ASP A 80 -1.79 -2.03 10.84
N TYR A 81 -0.45 -1.93 10.92
CA TYR A 81 0.23 -0.65 10.85
C TYR A 81 0.00 0.02 9.50
N MET A 82 -0.57 1.21 9.56
CA MET A 82 -1.06 2.02 8.45
C MET A 82 -2.10 1.34 7.55
N GLN A 83 -2.72 0.26 8.04
CA GLN A 83 -3.81 -0.42 7.36
C GLN A 83 -5.07 0.43 7.41
N TRP A 84 -5.80 0.47 6.29
CA TRP A 84 -7.11 1.10 6.19
C TRP A 84 -8.22 0.16 6.63
N PHE A 85 -9.20 0.73 7.32
CA PHE A 85 -10.43 0.11 7.74
C PHE A 85 -11.62 0.95 7.27
N THR A 86 -12.71 0.32 6.90
CA THR A 86 -13.92 0.99 6.40
C THR A 86 -15.17 0.18 6.68
N ASP A 87 -16.33 0.83 6.67
CA ASP A 87 -17.67 0.24 6.61
C ASP A 87 -18.40 0.63 5.30
N GLY A 88 -17.68 1.23 4.35
CA GLY A 88 -18.20 1.85 3.12
C GLY A 88 -18.46 3.36 3.22
N ASN A 89 -18.76 3.88 4.42
CA ASN A 89 -19.04 5.30 4.67
C ASN A 89 -17.88 6.01 5.37
N ILE A 90 -17.27 5.33 6.33
CA ILE A 90 -16.19 5.77 7.20
C ILE A 90 -14.90 5.14 6.74
N ARG A 91 -13.79 5.89 6.82
CA ARG A 91 -12.44 5.40 6.54
C ARG A 91 -11.48 5.80 7.66
N VAL A 92 -10.75 4.82 8.17
CA VAL A 92 -9.82 4.98 9.29
C VAL A 92 -8.50 4.32 8.95
N CYS A 93 -7.40 5.00 9.19
CA CYS A 93 -6.05 4.45 9.05
C CYS A 93 -5.42 4.30 10.44
N ARG A 94 -4.86 3.12 10.72
CA ARG A 94 -4.26 2.82 12.03
C ARG A 94 -2.77 3.20 12.03
N ASN A 95 -2.36 4.24 12.75
CA ASN A 95 -0.94 4.51 12.99
C ASN A 95 -0.48 3.87 14.31
N GLN A 96 0.84 3.87 14.58
CA GLN A 96 1.51 3.19 15.71
C GLN A 96 0.94 3.54 17.09
N SER A 97 0.21 4.65 17.22
CA SER A 97 -0.34 5.09 18.51
C SER A 97 -1.78 5.62 18.45
N ASP A 98 -2.35 5.87 17.27
CA ASP A 98 -3.66 6.51 17.12
C ASP A 98 -4.39 6.02 15.86
N PHE A 99 -5.70 5.80 15.98
CA PHE A 99 -6.59 5.81 14.82
C PHE A 99 -6.67 7.25 14.32
N ARG A 100 -6.05 7.55 13.16
CA ARG A 100 -6.33 8.80 12.46
C ARG A 100 -7.60 8.59 11.66
N TYR A 101 -8.69 9.14 12.17
CA TYR A 101 -9.93 9.21 11.41
C TYR A 101 -9.80 10.33 10.36
N GLU A 102 -10.17 10.05 9.11
CA GLU A 102 -10.36 11.14 8.13
C GLU A 102 -11.63 11.95 8.42
N VAL A 103 -12.53 11.41 9.26
CA VAL A 103 -13.78 12.04 9.68
C VAL A 103 -13.92 11.91 11.19
N SER A 104 -14.24 13.00 11.91
CA SER A 104 -14.47 12.93 13.36
C SER A 104 -15.68 12.05 13.65
N ILE A 105 -15.49 10.90 14.29
CA ILE A 105 -16.54 9.90 14.50
C ILE A 105 -16.67 9.57 15.99
N PRO A 106 -17.89 9.59 16.56
CA PRO A 106 -18.11 9.17 17.93
C PRO A 106 -17.82 7.67 18.10
N SER A 107 -17.24 7.31 19.25
CA SER A 107 -16.66 6.00 19.57
C SER A 107 -17.63 4.81 19.45
N ASN A 108 -18.92 5.06 19.32
CA ASN A 108 -19.97 4.04 19.14
C ASN A 108 -20.15 3.54 17.70
N ILE A 109 -19.56 4.20 16.69
CA ILE A 109 -19.68 3.81 15.26
C ILE A 109 -18.53 2.90 14.81
N VAL A 110 -17.42 2.83 15.56
CA VAL A 110 -16.23 2.02 15.23
C VAL A 110 -16.49 0.50 15.32
N LYS A 111 -17.70 0.07 15.72
CA LYS A 111 -18.00 -1.35 15.96
C LYS A 111 -18.08 -2.22 14.71
N ASP A 112 -18.30 -1.63 13.52
CA ASP A 112 -18.59 -2.41 12.30
C ASP A 112 -17.59 -2.15 11.13
N VAL A 113 -16.39 -1.67 11.40
CA VAL A 113 -15.36 -1.47 10.34
C VAL A 113 -14.58 -2.75 10.05
N HIS A 114 -14.36 -3.07 8.78
CA HIS A 114 -13.49 -4.17 8.30
C HIS A 114 -12.21 -3.63 7.64
N LYS A 115 -11.18 -4.47 7.48
CA LYS A 115 -9.99 -4.11 6.70
C LYS A 115 -10.39 -3.81 5.26
N ALA A 116 -10.09 -2.60 4.78
CA ALA A 116 -10.41 -2.19 3.43
C ALA A 116 -9.87 -3.20 2.40
N THR A 117 -10.74 -3.62 1.50
CA THR A 117 -10.41 -4.49 0.37
C THR A 117 -9.67 -3.71 -0.71
N LEU A 118 -9.02 -4.42 -1.64
CA LEU A 118 -8.35 -3.79 -2.77
C LEU A 118 -9.30 -2.93 -3.61
N SER A 119 -10.53 -3.40 -3.86
CA SER A 119 -11.54 -2.65 -4.62
C SER A 119 -11.92 -1.35 -3.90
N GLU A 120 -12.14 -1.40 -2.59
CA GLU A 120 -12.49 -0.21 -1.80
C GLU A 120 -11.35 0.82 -1.77
N LEU A 121 -10.09 0.36 -1.70
CA LEU A 121 -8.92 1.24 -1.80
C LEU A 121 -8.79 1.84 -3.21
N GLN A 122 -8.98 1.03 -4.24
CA GLN A 122 -8.96 1.50 -5.63
C GLN A 122 -10.05 2.54 -5.87
N GLU A 123 -11.31 2.29 -5.49
CA GLU A 123 -12.40 3.25 -5.62
C GLU A 123 -12.14 4.56 -4.89
N HIS A 124 -11.50 4.49 -3.72
CA HIS A 124 -11.18 5.66 -2.91
C HIS A 124 -10.07 6.51 -3.54
N PHE A 125 -8.98 5.87 -3.99
CA PHE A 125 -7.82 6.57 -4.53
C PHE A 125 -7.82 6.77 -6.06
N GLN A 126 -8.76 6.16 -6.80
CA GLN A 126 -8.94 6.39 -8.25
C GLN A 126 -9.60 7.74 -8.57
N ARG A 127 -10.17 8.44 -7.58
CA ARG A 127 -10.87 9.72 -7.76
C ARG A 127 -9.97 10.96 -7.65
N VAL A 128 -8.66 10.82 -7.84
CA VAL A 128 -7.68 11.93 -7.74
C VAL A 128 -6.94 12.11 -9.06
#